data_AF-A0A9W8U0K1-F1
#
_entry.id   AF-A0A9W8U0K1-F1
#
_cell.length_a   1.000
_cell.length_b   1.000
_cell.length_c   1.000
_cell.angle_alpha   90.00
_cell.angle_beta   90.00
_cell.angle_gamma   90.00
#
_symmetry.space_group_name_H-M   'P 1'
#
loop_
_entity.id
_entity.type
_entity.pdbx_description
1 polymer ?
#
loop_
_entity_poly.entity_id
_entity_poly.type
_entity_poly.pdbx_seq_one_letter_code
_entity_poly.pdbx_strand_id
1 'polypeptide(L)'
;QLVFEANVVAYVTHLSSLVSTKKKGAPLGRLPDSVPIYGPRFSPPTLNNALKRDPSGASITPALLYIKPVNVVHPFYYPNEMNKCPRCHSVDFKWNGWTGDGSRDVHGVAFEETAIGTQLRCHTCKHNKDNDGNSMPHCFATTSNLFWDQVPHWELPR
;
A
#
# COMPACT_ATOMS: atom_id res chain seq x y z
N GLN A 1 -11.32 13.17 0.20
CA GLN A 1 -10.15 12.27 0.03
C GLN A 1 -9.84 11.49 1.31
N LEU A 2 -9.40 12.14 2.39
CA LEU A 2 -8.90 11.48 3.61
C LEU A 2 -9.81 10.38 4.20
N VAL A 3 -11.13 10.58 4.24
CA VAL A 3 -12.08 9.57 4.76
C VAL A 3 -12.07 8.29 3.91
N PHE A 4 -11.99 8.42 2.59
CA PHE A 4 -11.92 7.27 1.69
C PHE A 4 -10.62 6.50 1.91
N GLU A 5 -9.49 7.20 1.97
CA GLU A 5 -8.17 6.62 2.24
C GLU A 5 -8.11 5.93 3.60
N ALA A 6 -8.67 6.54 4.65
CA ALA A 6 -8.74 5.95 5.99
C ALA A 6 -9.52 4.63 5.98
N ASN A 7 -10.65 4.58 5.25
CA ASN A 7 -11.42 3.34 5.10
C ASN A 7 -10.63 2.26 4.34
N VAL A 8 -9.91 2.64 3.28
CA VAL A 8 -9.04 1.72 2.52
C VAL A 8 -7.93 1.18 3.42
N VAL A 9 -7.23 2.04 4.15
CA VAL A 9 -6.18 1.69 5.11
C VAL A 9 -6.70 0.74 6.18
N ALA A 10 -7.85 1.04 6.77
CA ALA A 10 -8.48 0.19 7.79
C ALA A 10 -8.83 -1.19 7.23
N TYR A 11 -9.41 -1.24 6.03
CA TYR A 11 -9.75 -2.48 5.36
C TYR A 11 -8.52 -3.34 5.04
N VAL A 12 -7.47 -2.76 4.46
CA VAL A 12 -6.23 -3.49 4.13
C VAL A 12 -5.50 -3.94 5.39
N THR A 13 -5.51 -3.13 6.46
CA THR A 13 -4.97 -3.52 7.76
C THR A 13 -5.72 -4.72 8.34
N HIS A 14 -7.06 -4.73 8.21
CA HIS A 14 -7.89 -5.85 8.61
C HIS A 14 -7.56 -7.11 7.81
N LEU A 15 -7.51 -7.04 6.47
CA LEU A 15 -7.13 -8.16 5.62
C LEU A 15 -5.75 -8.73 6.00
N SER A 16 -4.75 -7.84 6.13
CA SER A 16 -3.40 -8.22 6.52
C SER A 16 -3.39 -8.91 7.89
N SER A 17 -4.19 -8.44 8.85
CA SER A 17 -4.27 -9.03 10.18
C SER A 17 -4.85 -10.45 10.18
N LEU A 18 -5.80 -10.74 9.28
CA LEU A 18 -6.41 -12.06 9.15
C LEU A 18 -5.44 -13.10 8.58
N VAL A 19 -4.54 -12.67 7.68
CA VAL A 19 -3.55 -13.56 7.06
C VAL A 19 -2.19 -13.56 7.78
N SER A 20 -1.97 -12.64 8.72
CA SER A 20 -0.70 -12.55 9.46
C SER A 20 -0.56 -13.69 10.46
N THR A 21 0.53 -14.44 10.35
CA THR A 21 0.87 -15.49 11.32
C THR A 21 1.76 -14.94 12.44
N LYS A 22 1.46 -15.32 13.69
CA LYS A 22 2.29 -14.94 14.86
C LYS A 22 3.68 -15.58 14.86
N LYS A 23 3.90 -16.66 14.09
CA LYS A 23 5.20 -17.34 13.98
C LYS A 23 6.03 -16.72 12.86
N LYS A 24 7.27 -16.32 13.17
CA LYS A 24 8.24 -15.80 12.20
C LYS A 24 8.55 -16.90 11.16
N GLY A 25 8.35 -16.58 9.88
CA GLY A 25 8.62 -17.51 8.77
C GLY A 25 7.52 -18.54 8.48
N ALA A 26 6.38 -18.48 9.18
CA ALA A 26 5.22 -19.27 8.77
C ALA A 26 4.60 -18.69 7.48
N PRO A 27 4.06 -19.55 6.59
CA PRO A 27 3.35 -19.08 5.41
C PRO A 27 2.16 -18.21 5.83
N LEU A 28 1.82 -17.22 4.99
CA LEU A 28 0.63 -16.40 5.22
C LEU A 28 -0.60 -17.30 5.38
N GLY A 29 -1.45 -16.94 6.36
CA GLY A 29 -2.72 -17.60 6.60
C GLY A 29 -3.67 -17.43 5.42
N ARG A 30 -4.63 -18.35 5.32
CA ARG A 30 -5.70 -18.25 4.32
C ARG A 30 -6.72 -17.19 4.77
N LEU A 31 -7.09 -16.29 3.85
CA LEU A 31 -8.19 -15.36 4.07
C LEU A 31 -9.53 -16.12 4.09
N PRO A 32 -10.46 -15.84 5.02
CA PRO A 32 -11.78 -16.47 5.02
C PRO A 32 -12.55 -16.20 3.74
N ASP A 33 -13.24 -17.20 3.20
CA ASP A 33 -13.99 -17.10 1.93
C ASP A 33 -15.14 -16.07 1.98
N SER A 34 -15.61 -15.72 3.17
CA SER A 34 -16.64 -14.69 3.38
C SER A 34 -16.12 -13.27 3.26
N VAL A 35 -14.80 -13.07 3.28
CA VAL A 35 -14.18 -11.74 3.22
C VAL A 35 -13.83 -11.43 1.76
N PRO A 36 -14.46 -10.42 1.14
CA PRO A 36 -14.12 -10.04 -0.22
C PRO A 36 -12.69 -9.51 -0.26
N ILE A 37 -12.02 -9.66 -1.41
CA ILE A 37 -10.72 -9.05 -1.70
C ILE A 37 -10.95 -7.90 -2.68
N TYR A 38 -10.86 -6.68 -2.19
CA TYR A 38 -10.83 -5.45 -2.98
C TYR A 38 -9.39 -4.96 -3.14
N GLY A 39 -9.13 -4.15 -4.17
CA GLY A 39 -7.82 -3.59 -4.46
C GLY A 39 -7.02 -4.38 -5.50
N PRO A 40 -5.72 -4.08 -5.67
CA PRO A 40 -4.92 -3.08 -4.95
C PRO A 40 -5.31 -1.63 -5.25
N ARG A 41 -6.02 -1.40 -6.36
CA ARG A 41 -6.57 -0.09 -6.76
C ARG A 41 -8.02 0.07 -6.28
N PHE A 42 -8.26 1.02 -5.39
CA PHE A 42 -9.58 1.31 -4.83
C PHE A 42 -10.21 2.51 -5.53
N SER A 43 -11.35 2.29 -6.17
CA SER A 43 -12.12 3.35 -6.80
C SER A 43 -13.23 3.84 -5.85
N PRO A 44 -13.42 5.15 -5.69
CA PRO A 44 -14.51 5.67 -4.88
C PRO A 44 -15.88 5.40 -5.55
N PRO A 45 -16.97 5.48 -4.78
CA PRO A 45 -18.32 5.42 -5.34
C PRO A 45 -18.53 6.48 -6.43
N THR A 46 -19.05 6.07 -7.58
CA THR A 46 -19.38 6.99 -8.68
C THR A 46 -20.71 7.71 -8.42
N LEU A 47 -21.00 8.76 -9.19
CA LEU A 47 -22.29 9.44 -9.16
C LEU A 47 -23.47 8.48 -9.29
N ASN A 48 -23.38 7.50 -10.23
CA ASN A 48 -24.41 6.49 -10.41
C ASN A 48 -24.61 5.61 -9.17
N ASN A 49 -23.54 5.30 -8.44
CA ASN A 49 -23.65 4.55 -7.19
C ASN A 49 -24.35 5.38 -6.11
N ALA A 50 -24.10 6.69 -6.07
CA ALA A 50 -24.78 7.59 -5.15
C ALA A 50 -26.27 7.73 -5.49
N LEU A 51 -26.62 7.96 -6.76
CA LEU A 51 -28.02 8.08 -7.22
C LEU A 51 -28.82 6.78 -7.03
N LYS A 52 -28.18 5.62 -7.14
CA LYS A 52 -28.84 4.33 -6.83
C LYS A 52 -29.19 4.18 -5.35
N ARG A 53 -28.45 4.84 -4.45
CA ARG A 53 -28.69 4.82 -3.00
C ARG A 53 -29.63 5.93 -2.56
N ASP A 54 -29.54 7.08 -3.20
CA ASP A 54 -30.40 8.24 -2.99
C ASP A 54 -30.81 8.85 -4.34
N PRO A 55 -31.94 8.40 -4.91
CA PRO A 55 -32.43 8.89 -6.21
C PRO A 55 -32.78 10.38 -6.22
N SER A 56 -33.01 11.00 -5.05
CA SER A 56 -33.33 12.43 -4.96
C SER A 56 -32.11 13.32 -5.22
N GLY A 57 -30.91 12.77 -5.06
CA GLY A 57 -29.65 13.48 -5.20
C GLY A 57 -29.37 14.51 -4.10
N ALA A 58 -30.22 14.61 -3.08
CA ALA A 58 -30.10 15.62 -2.03
C ALA A 58 -28.83 15.47 -1.18
N SER A 59 -28.29 14.25 -1.07
CA SER A 59 -27.05 13.96 -0.33
C SER A 59 -25.77 14.05 -1.19
N ILE A 60 -25.88 14.33 -2.50
CA ILE A 60 -24.73 14.32 -3.40
C ILE A 60 -23.99 15.65 -3.31
N THR A 61 -22.81 15.63 -2.71
CA THR A 61 -21.90 16.78 -2.68
C THR A 61 -20.86 16.67 -3.79
N PRO A 62 -20.62 17.74 -4.59
CA PRO A 62 -19.64 17.70 -5.67
C PRO A 62 -18.24 17.26 -5.22
N ALA A 63 -17.83 17.62 -4.00
CA ALA A 63 -16.55 17.22 -3.42
C ALA A 63 -16.37 15.70 -3.32
N LEU A 64 -17.45 14.92 -3.20
CA LEU A 64 -17.41 13.45 -3.19
C LEU A 64 -17.23 12.87 -4.60
N LEU A 65 -17.57 13.63 -5.65
CA LEU A 65 -17.36 13.22 -7.05
C LEU A 65 -15.90 13.37 -7.51
N TYR A 66 -15.11 14.19 -6.81
CA TYR A 66 -13.69 14.42 -7.08
C TYR A 66 -12.75 13.60 -6.19
N ILE A 67 -13.26 12.55 -5.53
CA ILE A 67 -12.39 11.63 -4.80
C ILE A 67 -11.53 10.89 -5.84
N LYS A 68 -10.21 10.90 -5.62
CA LYS A 68 -9.26 10.20 -6.49
C LYS A 68 -9.20 8.72 -6.08
N PRO A 69 -9.08 7.79 -7.05
CA PRO A 69 -8.74 6.39 -6.76
C PRO A 69 -7.44 6.29 -5.96
N VAL A 70 -7.35 5.26 -5.11
CA VAL A 70 -6.20 5.04 -4.22
C VAL A 70 -5.55 3.70 -4.60
N ASN A 71 -4.31 3.75 -5.07
CA ASN A 71 -3.46 2.58 -5.29
C ASN A 71 -2.72 2.22 -4.01
N VAL A 72 -2.96 1.01 -3.52
CA VAL A 72 -2.32 0.52 -2.29
C VAL A 72 -1.09 -0.31 -2.62
N VAL A 73 0.06 0.13 -2.13
CA VAL A 73 1.35 -0.56 -2.27
C VAL A 73 1.70 -1.25 -0.96
N HIS A 74 1.12 -2.44 -0.75
CA HIS A 74 1.18 -3.22 0.49
C HIS A 74 1.60 -4.68 0.24
N PRO A 75 2.39 -5.32 1.13
CA PRO A 75 2.85 -6.72 0.97
C PRO A 75 1.74 -7.76 0.82
N PHE A 76 0.54 -7.43 1.30
CA PHE A 76 -0.67 -8.25 1.11
C PHE A 76 -1.01 -8.44 -0.37
N TYR A 77 -0.85 -7.41 -1.20
CA TYR A 77 -1.15 -7.46 -2.63
C TYR A 77 0.04 -7.90 -3.48
N TYR A 78 1.26 -7.64 -3.00
CA TYR A 78 2.51 -7.89 -3.73
C TYR A 78 3.50 -8.75 -2.92
N PRO A 79 3.11 -9.97 -2.51
CA PRO A 79 3.90 -10.77 -1.59
C PRO A 79 5.24 -11.25 -2.19
N ASN A 80 5.32 -11.42 -3.51
CA ASN A 80 6.52 -11.94 -4.17
C ASN A 80 7.58 -10.85 -4.35
N GLU A 81 7.14 -9.66 -4.69
CA GLU A 81 7.95 -8.48 -4.93
C GLU A 81 8.47 -7.89 -3.60
N MET A 82 7.71 -8.08 -2.51
CA MET A 82 7.96 -7.47 -1.20
C MET A 82 8.43 -8.48 -0.13
N ASN A 83 8.94 -9.65 -0.52
CA ASN A 83 9.45 -10.67 0.41
C ASN A 83 10.92 -10.49 0.82
N LYS A 84 11.63 -9.52 0.23
CA LYS A 84 13.04 -9.22 0.44
C LYS A 84 13.28 -7.72 0.43
N CYS A 85 14.38 -7.29 1.05
CA CYS A 85 14.82 -5.90 0.92
C CYS A 85 15.16 -5.60 -0.56
N PRO A 86 14.64 -4.52 -1.16
CA PRO A 86 14.90 -4.22 -2.57
C PRO A 86 16.38 -3.86 -2.84
N ARG A 87 17.14 -3.49 -1.81
CA ARG A 87 18.53 -3.04 -1.95
C ARG A 87 19.56 -4.13 -1.66
N CYS A 88 19.42 -4.84 -0.55
CA CYS A 88 20.40 -5.87 -0.14
C CYS A 88 19.87 -7.30 -0.30
N HIS A 89 18.63 -7.47 -0.75
CA HIS A 89 17.94 -8.76 -0.90
C HIS A 89 17.85 -9.60 0.39
N SER A 90 18.19 -9.02 1.54
CA SER A 90 18.03 -9.66 2.84
C SER A 90 16.55 -9.87 3.17
N VAL A 91 16.26 -11.00 3.80
CA VAL A 91 14.96 -11.32 4.40
C VAL A 91 14.83 -10.81 5.84
N ASP A 92 15.91 -10.25 6.41
CA ASP A 92 15.92 -9.68 7.76
C ASP A 92 15.47 -8.21 7.74
N PHE A 93 14.16 -8.03 7.64
CA PHE A 93 13.51 -6.74 7.68
C PHE A 93 12.15 -6.81 8.39
N LYS A 94 11.59 -5.63 8.69
CA LYS A 94 10.28 -5.49 9.32
C LYS A 94 9.45 -4.44 8.60
N TRP A 95 8.16 -4.74 8.41
CA TRP A 95 7.17 -3.75 8.02
C TRP A 95 6.78 -2.89 9.23
N ASN A 96 6.90 -1.57 9.06
CA ASN A 96 6.67 -0.55 10.07
C ASN A 96 5.38 0.23 9.77
N GLY A 97 4.29 -0.50 9.50
CA GLY A 97 2.97 0.08 9.24
C GLY A 97 2.92 0.96 7.98
N TRP A 98 1.88 1.79 7.92
CA TRP A 98 1.64 2.75 6.85
C TRP A 98 2.61 3.93 6.90
N THR A 99 2.89 4.55 5.75
CA THR A 99 3.71 5.76 5.68
C THR A 99 3.03 6.94 6.36
N GLY A 100 3.76 7.67 7.22
CA GLY A 100 3.21 8.78 8.02
C GLY A 100 2.87 10.04 7.23
N ASP A 101 3.47 10.23 6.06
CA ASP A 101 3.28 11.43 5.21
C ASP A 101 1.96 11.42 4.42
N GLY A 102 1.14 10.38 4.58
CA GLY A 102 -0.12 10.21 3.84
C GLY A 102 0.08 9.63 2.44
N SER A 103 -0.97 9.75 1.61
CA SER A 103 -0.94 9.33 0.21
C SER A 103 -0.19 10.35 -0.65
N ARG A 104 0.42 9.89 -1.74
CA ARG A 104 1.07 10.73 -2.74
C ARG A 104 0.20 10.86 -3.97
N ASP A 105 0.10 12.06 -4.53
CA ASP A 105 -0.55 12.23 -5.83
C ASP A 105 0.27 11.52 -6.93
N VAL A 106 -0.44 10.80 -7.78
CA VAL A 106 0.09 10.11 -8.96
C VAL A 106 -0.72 10.55 -10.16
N HIS A 107 -0.03 11.18 -11.12
CA HIS A 107 -0.65 11.65 -12.36
C HIS A 107 -0.81 10.47 -13.32
N GLY A 108 -2.00 9.89 -13.37
CA GLY A 108 -2.35 8.88 -14.35
C GLY A 108 -2.62 9.50 -15.72
N VAL A 109 -2.48 8.69 -16.77
CA VAL A 109 -2.72 9.13 -18.16
C VAL A 109 -4.19 9.47 -18.40
N ALA A 110 -5.11 8.75 -17.73
CA ALA A 110 -6.56 8.90 -17.92
C ALA A 110 -7.26 9.66 -16.78
N PHE A 111 -6.75 9.56 -15.56
CA PHE A 111 -7.32 10.18 -14.37
C PHE A 111 -6.23 10.40 -13.31
N GLU A 112 -6.45 11.38 -12.45
CA GLU A 112 -5.63 11.63 -11.27
C GLU A 112 -5.86 10.54 -10.22
N GLU A 113 -4.78 10.07 -9.60
CA GLU A 113 -4.80 9.03 -8.59
C GLU A 113 -3.99 9.43 -7.37
N THR A 114 -4.16 8.68 -6.28
CA THR A 114 -3.22 8.71 -5.16
C THR A 114 -2.63 7.33 -4.93
N ALA A 115 -1.42 7.28 -4.37
CA ALA A 115 -0.77 6.05 -3.94
C ALA A 115 -0.47 6.12 -2.45
N ILE A 116 -0.78 5.05 -1.73
CA ILE A 116 -0.48 4.89 -0.31
C ILE A 116 0.23 3.57 -0.08
N GLY A 117 1.20 3.57 0.84
CA GLY A 117 2.05 2.41 1.04
C GLY A 117 2.50 2.23 2.47
N THR A 118 3.33 1.23 2.65
CA THR A 118 3.93 0.87 3.93
C THR A 118 5.40 1.25 3.99
N GLN A 119 5.94 1.26 5.20
CA GLN A 119 7.35 1.49 5.44
C GLN A 119 8.06 0.15 5.72
N LEU A 120 9.14 -0.12 5.01
CA LEU A 120 10.08 -1.22 5.25
C LEU A 120 11.26 -0.71 6.09
N ARG A 121 11.68 -1.46 7.10
CA ARG A 121 12.94 -1.25 7.83
C ARG A 121 13.82 -2.48 7.72
N CYS A 122 14.99 -2.36 7.08
CA CYS A 122 15.93 -3.46 6.93
C CYS A 122 17.00 -3.44 8.03
N HIS A 123 17.16 -4.58 8.72
CA HIS A 123 18.14 -4.71 9.80
C HIS A 123 19.56 -4.86 9.26
N THR A 124 19.75 -5.58 8.15
CA THR A 124 21.05 -5.70 7.47
C THR A 124 21.55 -4.35 6.96
N CYS A 125 20.70 -3.55 6.29
CA CYS A 125 21.09 -2.20 5.86
C CYS A 125 21.40 -1.27 7.04
N LYS A 126 20.71 -1.46 8.18
CA LYS A 126 21.01 -0.70 9.40
C LYS A 126 22.40 -1.07 9.94
N HIS A 127 22.72 -2.35 10.03
CA HIS A 127 24.03 -2.82 10.51
C HIS A 127 25.18 -2.36 9.61
N ASN A 128 25.03 -2.45 8.29
CA ASN A 128 26.05 -1.98 7.34
C ASN A 128 26.27 -0.47 7.44
N LYS A 129 25.20 0.31 7.68
CA LYS A 129 25.32 1.75 7.92
C LYS A 129 26.14 2.06 9.17
N ASP A 130 25.91 1.31 10.25
CA ASP A 130 26.58 1.51 11.53
C ASP A 130 28.08 1.13 11.47
N ASN A 131 28.44 0.13 10.65
CA ASN A 131 29.83 -0.35 10.54
C ASN A 131 30.66 0.35 9.44
N ASP A 132 30.10 0.55 8.24
CA ASP A 132 30.87 1.02 7.08
C ASP A 132 30.82 2.55 6.90
N GLY A 133 30.09 3.27 7.77
CA GLY A 133 29.86 4.71 7.62
C GLY A 133 29.08 5.07 6.35
N ASN A 134 28.57 4.07 5.62
CA ASN A 134 27.89 4.27 4.36
C ASN A 134 26.51 4.89 4.61
N SER A 135 26.26 6.08 4.06
CA SER A 135 25.07 6.93 4.32
C SER A 135 23.74 6.35 3.78
N MET A 136 23.74 5.09 3.38
CA MET A 136 22.61 4.46 2.72
C MET A 136 21.39 4.37 3.67
N PRO A 137 20.19 4.77 3.22
CA PRO A 137 18.97 4.59 4.00
C PRO A 137 18.71 3.11 4.29
N HIS A 138 18.20 2.85 5.50
CA HIS A 138 17.74 1.52 5.95
C HIS A 138 16.21 1.46 6.12
N CYS A 139 15.54 2.59 5.93
CA CYS A 139 14.10 2.77 5.98
C CYS A 139 13.62 3.18 4.58
N PHE A 140 12.62 2.48 4.06
CA PHE A 140 12.11 2.71 2.70
C PHE A 140 10.59 2.77 2.72
N ALA A 141 10.01 3.79 2.09
CA ALA A 141 8.57 3.86 1.83
C ALA A 141 8.28 3.19 0.49
N THR A 142 7.27 2.33 0.41
CA THR A 142 6.92 1.64 -0.85
C THR A 142 6.36 2.60 -1.91
N THR A 143 6.00 3.83 -1.55
CA THR A 143 5.62 4.91 -2.47
C THR A 143 6.79 5.80 -2.89
N SER A 144 8.01 5.49 -2.45
CA SER A 144 9.23 6.22 -2.82
C SER A 144 9.95 5.55 -3.98
N ASN A 145 10.51 6.37 -4.88
CA ASN A 145 11.39 5.90 -5.96
C ASN A 145 12.59 5.11 -5.41
N LEU A 146 13.11 5.49 -4.24
CA LEU A 146 14.24 4.80 -3.59
C LEU A 146 13.95 3.33 -3.25
N PHE A 147 12.69 2.96 -3.07
CA PHE A 147 12.30 1.56 -2.84
C PHE A 147 12.39 0.73 -4.13
N TRP A 148 12.03 1.33 -5.27
CA TRP A 148 11.90 0.63 -6.56
C TRP A 148 13.14 0.77 -7.47
N ASP A 149 14.10 1.61 -7.11
CA ASP A 149 15.28 1.95 -7.91
C ASP A 149 16.09 0.74 -8.41
N GLN A 150 16.18 -0.32 -7.60
CA GLN A 150 16.94 -1.54 -7.92
C GLN A 150 16.04 -2.69 -8.38
N VAL A 151 14.73 -2.44 -8.54
CA VAL A 151 13.77 -3.42 -9.03
C VAL A 151 13.68 -3.27 -10.55
N PRO A 152 13.96 -4.33 -11.33
CA PRO A 152 13.87 -4.23 -12.77
C PRO A 152 12.42 -3.97 -13.20
N HIS A 153 12.25 -3.24 -14.31
CA HIS A 153 10.94 -2.78 -14.75
C HIS A 153 9.90 -3.91 -14.94
N TRP A 154 10.33 -5.13 -15.30
CA TRP A 154 9.45 -6.28 -15.47
C TRP A 154 8.99 -6.92 -14.15
N GLU A 155 9.68 -6.64 -13.03
CA GLU A 155 9.28 -7.06 -11.67
C GLU A 155 8.44 -5.99 -10.95
N LEU A 156 8.22 -4.82 -11.58
CA LEU A 156 7.33 -3.82 -11.01
C LEU A 156 5.89 -4.35 -11.01
N PRO A 157 5.16 -4.19 -9.89
CA PRO A 157 3.77 -4.62 -9.83
C PRO A 157 2.91 -3.90 -10.86
N ARG A 158 2.00 -4.63 -11.50
CA ARG A 158 1.06 -4.11 -12.51
C ARG A 158 -0.34 -3.93 -11.94
#